data_AF-A0A2V7VIU5-F1
#
_entry.id   AF-A0A2V7VIU5-F1
#
_cell.length_a   1.000
_cell.length_b   1.000
_cell.length_c   1.000
_cell.angle_alpha   90.00
_cell.angle_beta   90.00
_cell.angle_gamma   90.00
#
_symmetry.space_group_name_H-M   'P 1'
#
loop_
_entity.id
_entity.type
_entity.pdbx_description
1 polymer ?
#
loop_
_entity_poly.entity_id
_entity_poly.type
_entity_poly.pdbx_seq_one_letter_code
_entity_poly.pdbx_strand_id
1 'polypeptide(L)'
;MRSADFERGTARLNLQMVGRPRLARRGARQERCGSDQPQIQLTVSGFEAGVSASDLQSALGEVIPTPEAYLRAHGVTYDLPAGPAPAAATPTPAPTPEHLLAARPERLLWADAARQDPAHRVRHEGQVELEGVVGPDGRLHDVRLLTPLSVEHEESVRRVLPAWRYQPGRRGTERVSVRVRDQFVFRIYF
;
A
#
# COMPACT_ATOMS: atom_id res chain seq x y z
N MET A 1 -1.41 10.60 -5.63
CA MET A 1 -1.73 11.54 -6.74
C MET A 1 -1.49 12.95 -6.24
N ARG A 2 -0.80 13.81 -7.01
CA ARG A 2 -0.47 15.19 -6.60
C ARG A 2 -1.45 16.20 -7.18
N SER A 3 -1.73 16.09 -8.48
CA SER A 3 -2.81 16.83 -9.14
C SER A 3 -3.32 16.05 -10.35
N ALA A 4 -4.51 16.41 -10.82
CA ALA A 4 -5.15 15.84 -11.97
C ALA A 4 -5.90 16.94 -12.72
N ASP A 5 -5.75 16.97 -14.03
CA ASP A 5 -6.42 17.92 -14.90
C ASP A 5 -7.07 17.17 -16.05
N PHE A 6 -8.28 17.56 -16.44
CA PHE A 6 -8.98 16.96 -17.58
C PHE A 6 -9.39 18.07 -18.55
N GLU A 7 -8.88 18.01 -19.77
CA GLU A 7 -9.13 19.04 -20.78
C GLU A 7 -9.25 18.39 -22.15
N ARG A 8 -10.32 18.73 -22.89
CA ARG A 8 -10.54 18.32 -24.30
C ARG A 8 -10.27 16.82 -24.56
N GLY A 9 -10.83 15.95 -23.73
CA GLY A 9 -10.70 14.50 -23.91
C GLY A 9 -9.34 13.92 -23.50
N THR A 10 -8.54 14.69 -22.75
CA THR A 10 -7.23 14.28 -22.24
C THR A 10 -7.16 14.46 -20.73
N ALA A 11 -6.87 13.37 -20.01
CA ALA A 11 -6.55 13.39 -18.59
C ALA A 11 -5.03 13.49 -18.40
N ARG A 12 -4.57 14.51 -17.67
CA ARG A 12 -3.17 14.68 -17.24
C ARG A 12 -3.09 14.46 -15.74
N LEU A 13 -2.27 13.50 -15.34
CA LEU A 13 -2.09 13.10 -13.95
C LEU A 13 -0.65 13.36 -13.53
N ASN A 14 -0.47 14.21 -12.52
CA ASN A 14 0.82 14.39 -11.88
C ASN A 14 0.91 13.45 -10.68
N LEU A 15 1.68 12.38 -10.83
CA LEU A 15 1.86 11.33 -9.85
C LEU A 15 3.18 11.54 -9.11
N GLN A 16 3.15 11.46 -7.79
CA GLN A 16 4.35 11.52 -6.95
C GLN A 16 4.72 10.12 -6.47
N MET A 17 6.01 9.81 -6.46
CA MET A 17 6.54 8.61 -5.81
C MET A 17 6.33 8.69 -4.29
N VAL A 18 5.50 7.81 -3.73
CA VAL A 18 5.24 7.72 -2.29
C VAL A 18 6.13 6.69 -1.59
N GLY A 19 6.71 5.76 -2.35
CA GLY A 19 7.55 4.70 -1.82
C GLY A 19 7.85 3.62 -2.84
N ARG A 20 8.91 2.84 -2.60
CA ARG A 20 9.32 1.76 -3.52
C ARG A 20 8.57 0.47 -3.19
N PRO A 21 7.86 -0.16 -4.15
CA PRO A 21 7.18 -1.42 -3.91
C PRO A 21 8.17 -2.57 -3.63
N ARG A 22 7.73 -3.53 -2.84
CA ARG A 22 8.50 -4.69 -2.38
C ARG A 22 7.59 -5.91 -2.32
N LEU A 23 8.14 -7.07 -2.68
CA LEU A 23 7.42 -8.35 -2.75
C LEU A 23 8.12 -9.40 -1.88
N ALA A 24 7.36 -10.20 -1.13
CA ALA A 24 7.92 -11.25 -0.26
C ALA A 24 8.74 -12.29 -1.03
N ARG A 25 8.17 -12.86 -2.10
CA ARG A 25 8.78 -13.99 -2.83
C ARG A 25 10.06 -13.65 -3.60
N ARG A 26 10.29 -12.39 -3.96
CA ARG A 26 11.50 -12.00 -4.73
C ARG A 26 12.70 -11.69 -3.85
N GLY A 27 12.54 -11.66 -2.53
CA GLY A 27 13.53 -11.09 -1.63
C GLY A 27 13.88 -9.65 -2.02
N ALA A 28 14.84 -9.04 -1.35
CA ALA A 28 15.28 -7.68 -1.64
C ALA A 28 15.95 -7.47 -3.03
N ARG A 29 15.73 -8.35 -4.03
CA ARG A 29 16.08 -8.08 -5.44
C ARG A 29 15.12 -7.02 -5.98
N GLN A 30 15.47 -5.81 -5.56
CA GLN A 30 15.06 -4.51 -6.06
C GLN A 30 14.73 -4.63 -7.55
N GLU A 31 13.50 -4.34 -7.93
CA GLU A 31 13.21 -4.02 -9.32
C GLU A 31 14.17 -2.88 -9.66
N ARG A 32 15.19 -3.17 -10.47
CA ARG A 32 16.03 -2.13 -11.08
C ARG A 32 15.18 -1.42 -12.13
N CYS A 33 14.03 -0.90 -11.74
CA CYS A 33 13.36 0.14 -12.50
C CYS A 33 14.30 1.34 -12.41
N GLY A 34 14.86 1.71 -13.56
CA GLY A 34 15.79 2.82 -13.69
C GLY A 34 15.17 4.11 -13.18
N SER A 35 15.99 4.91 -12.50
CA SER A 35 15.68 6.21 -11.86
C SER A 35 14.33 6.25 -11.14
N ASP A 36 14.36 6.22 -9.80
CA ASP A 36 13.22 6.69 -9.01
C ASP A 36 12.88 8.13 -9.42
N GLN A 37 11.94 8.29 -10.34
CA GLN A 37 11.47 9.62 -10.69
C GLN A 37 10.57 10.09 -9.55
N PRO A 38 10.88 11.22 -8.90
CA PRO A 38 10.09 11.72 -7.78
C PRO A 38 8.66 12.07 -8.22
N GLN A 39 8.51 12.38 -9.51
CA GLN A 39 7.24 12.67 -10.15
C GLN A 39 7.18 12.03 -11.54
N ILE A 40 6.02 11.49 -11.89
CA ILE A 40 5.69 10.98 -13.22
C ILE A 40 4.47 11.76 -13.69
N GLN A 41 4.50 12.25 -14.93
CA GLN A 41 3.31 12.79 -15.58
C GLN A 41 2.73 11.71 -16.49
N LEU A 42 1.53 11.23 -16.16
CA LEU A 42 0.79 10.29 -16.99
C LEU A 42 -0.27 11.05 -17.79
N THR A 43 -0.23 10.92 -19.12
CA THR A 43 -1.24 11.50 -20.01
C THR A 43 -2.05 10.37 -20.63
N VAL A 44 -3.36 10.39 -20.40
CA VAL A 44 -4.31 9.45 -21.00
C VAL A 44 -5.23 10.25 -21.91
N SER A 45 -5.25 9.92 -23.19
CA SER A 45 -6.04 10.61 -24.21
C SER A 45 -7.02 9.65 -24.88
N GLY A 46 -7.98 10.20 -25.64
CA GLY A 46 -9.02 9.43 -26.32
C GLY A 46 -10.35 9.38 -25.58
N PHE A 47 -10.55 10.23 -24.56
CA PHE A 47 -11.86 10.40 -23.93
C PHE A 47 -12.78 11.24 -24.81
N GLU A 48 -14.05 10.85 -24.90
CA GLU A 48 -15.06 11.65 -25.59
C GLU A 48 -15.34 12.96 -24.86
N ALA A 49 -15.71 14.01 -25.61
CA ALA A 49 -16.08 15.29 -25.04
C ALA A 49 -17.41 15.15 -24.26
N GLY A 50 -17.34 15.20 -22.92
CA GLY A 50 -18.51 15.03 -22.04
C GLY A 50 -18.53 13.74 -21.22
N VAL A 51 -17.44 12.96 -21.21
CA VAL A 51 -17.32 11.76 -20.38
C VAL A 51 -17.61 12.05 -18.91
N SER A 52 -18.35 11.16 -18.24
CA SER A 52 -18.68 11.33 -16.82
C SER A 52 -17.45 11.06 -15.93
N ALA A 53 -17.45 11.62 -14.71
CA ALA A 53 -16.37 11.38 -13.75
C ALA A 53 -16.20 9.88 -13.40
N SER A 54 -17.29 9.11 -13.39
CA SER A 54 -17.25 7.67 -13.13
C SER A 54 -16.63 6.88 -14.29
N ASP A 55 -16.90 7.25 -15.54
CA ASP A 55 -16.33 6.58 -16.70
C ASP A 55 -14.83 6.87 -16.79
N LEU A 56 -14.44 8.12 -16.51
CA LEU A 56 -13.04 8.51 -16.39
C LEU A 56 -12.34 7.69 -15.30
N GLN A 57 -12.97 7.52 -14.13
CA GLN A 57 -12.42 6.75 -13.02
C GLN A 57 -12.24 5.26 -13.38
N SER A 58 -13.21 4.66 -14.06
CA SER A 58 -13.13 3.28 -14.54
C SER A 58 -11.97 3.10 -15.53
N ALA A 59 -11.87 3.97 -16.55
CA ALA A 59 -10.81 3.93 -17.55
C ALA A 59 -9.41 4.17 -16.94
N LEU A 60 -9.29 5.13 -16.02
CA LEU A 60 -8.04 5.35 -15.29
C LEU A 60 -7.68 4.14 -14.40
N GLY A 61 -8.68 3.43 -13.88
CA GLY A 61 -8.50 2.17 -13.14
C GLY A 61 -7.94 1.02 -13.99
N GLU A 62 -8.12 1.04 -15.30
CA GLU A 62 -7.48 0.07 -16.21
C GLU A 62 -6.01 0.39 -16.47
N VAL A 63 -5.66 1.68 -16.54
CA VAL A 63 -4.29 2.14 -16.85
C VAL A 63 -3.39 2.15 -15.62
N ILE A 64 -3.95 2.50 -14.45
CA ILE A 64 -3.21 2.56 -13.18
C ILE A 64 -3.39 1.23 -12.46
N PRO A 65 -2.35 0.38 -12.39
CA PRO A 65 -2.50 -0.94 -11.80
C PRO A 65 -2.85 -0.82 -10.31
N THR A 66 -3.89 -1.53 -9.91
CA THR A 66 -4.20 -1.73 -8.49
C THR A 66 -3.11 -2.59 -7.83
N PRO A 67 -2.93 -2.53 -6.49
CA PRO A 67 -2.02 -3.43 -5.78
C PRO A 67 -2.27 -4.91 -6.08
N GLU A 68 -3.54 -5.29 -6.24
CA GLU A 68 -3.97 -6.63 -6.63
C GLU A 68 -3.55 -6.97 -8.07
N ALA A 69 -3.70 -6.04 -9.01
CA ALA A 69 -3.23 -6.21 -10.39
C ALA A 69 -1.70 -6.31 -10.46
N TYR A 70 -0.97 -5.50 -9.68
CA TYR A 70 0.48 -5.56 -9.55
C TYR A 70 0.92 -6.94 -9.05
N LEU A 71 0.33 -7.43 -7.95
CA LEU A 71 0.61 -8.78 -7.44
C LEU A 71 0.40 -9.87 -8.50
N ARG A 72 -0.70 -9.81 -9.24
CA ARG A 72 -1.02 -10.77 -10.31
C ARG A 72 0.01 -10.72 -11.44
N ALA A 73 0.40 -9.53 -11.89
CA ALA A 73 1.44 -9.34 -12.91
C ALA A 73 2.81 -9.91 -12.45
N HIS A 74 3.05 -9.94 -11.14
CA HIS A 74 4.25 -10.52 -10.54
C HIS A 74 4.07 -11.99 -10.08
N GLY A 75 3.01 -12.68 -10.54
CA GLY A 75 2.79 -14.10 -10.31
C GLY A 75 2.32 -14.46 -8.90
N VAL A 76 1.80 -13.48 -8.14
CA VAL A 76 1.20 -13.70 -6.83
C VAL A 76 -0.33 -13.63 -6.98
N THR A 77 -1.00 -14.77 -6.78
CA THR A 77 -2.47 -14.81 -6.77
C THR A 77 -3.00 -14.12 -5.53
N TYR A 78 -3.66 -12.98 -5.74
CA TYR A 78 -4.31 -12.23 -4.68
C TYR A 78 -5.73 -11.87 -5.13
N ASP A 79 -6.69 -12.70 -4.73
CA ASP A 79 -8.10 -12.55 -5.08
C ASP A 79 -8.94 -12.54 -3.81
N LEU A 80 -8.65 -11.55 -2.96
CA LEU A 80 -9.41 -11.30 -1.74
C LEU A 80 -10.33 -10.12 -2.02
N PRO A 81 -11.66 -10.28 -1.92
CA PRO A 81 -12.55 -9.15 -2.08
C PRO A 81 -12.26 -8.13 -0.99
N ALA A 82 -12.41 -6.84 -1.34
CA ALA A 82 -12.37 -5.75 -0.38
C ALA A 82 -13.42 -6.02 0.71
N GLY A 83 -12.99 -6.42 1.89
CA GLY A 83 -13.88 -6.57 3.03
C GLY A 83 -14.20 -5.19 3.62
N PRO A 84 -15.34 -5.04 4.32
CA PRO A 84 -15.52 -3.91 5.20
C PRO A 84 -14.36 -3.88 6.21
N ALA A 85 -13.94 -2.66 6.61
CA ALA A 85 -13.03 -2.52 7.73
C ALA A 85 -13.57 -3.35 8.90
N PRO A 86 -12.73 -4.14 9.59
CA PRO A 86 -13.20 -4.95 10.69
C PRO A 86 -13.92 -4.02 11.68
N ALA A 87 -15.18 -4.33 12.00
CA ALA A 87 -15.84 -3.69 13.14
C ALA A 87 -14.89 -3.88 14.33
N ALA A 88 -14.53 -2.74 14.95
CA ALA A 88 -13.52 -2.62 16.02
C ALA A 88 -13.31 -3.94 16.73
N ALA A 89 -12.13 -4.54 16.53
CA ALA A 89 -11.77 -5.88 16.97
C ALA A 89 -12.62 -6.33 18.16
N THR A 90 -13.64 -7.17 17.91
CA THR A 90 -14.36 -7.82 19.00
C THR A 90 -13.28 -8.37 19.94
N PRO A 91 -13.26 -7.98 21.22
CA PRO A 91 -12.13 -8.26 22.10
C PRO A 91 -11.81 -9.74 21.98
N THR A 92 -10.64 -10.03 21.42
CA THR A 92 -10.19 -11.41 21.22
C THR A 92 -10.23 -12.07 22.59
N PRO A 93 -11.09 -13.07 22.84
CA PRO A 93 -11.05 -13.78 24.10
C PRO A 93 -9.65 -14.36 24.24
N ALA A 94 -9.11 -14.32 25.47
CA ALA A 94 -7.76 -14.78 25.78
C ALA A 94 -7.46 -16.13 25.08
N PRO A 95 -6.27 -16.29 24.47
CA PRO A 95 -5.99 -17.45 23.64
C PRO A 95 -5.97 -18.72 24.49
N THR A 96 -7.03 -19.53 24.40
CA THR A 96 -6.98 -20.94 24.77
C THR A 96 -6.07 -21.71 23.78
N PRO A 97 -5.38 -22.79 24.18
CA PRO A 97 -4.44 -23.53 23.32
C PRO A 97 -5.03 -24.06 22.00
N GLU A 98 -6.35 -24.15 21.91
CA GLU A 98 -7.13 -24.64 20.75
C GLU A 98 -7.30 -23.56 19.65
N HIS A 99 -6.89 -22.33 19.95
CA HIS A 99 -7.08 -21.13 19.12
C HIS A 99 -5.83 -20.69 18.35
N LEU A 100 -4.80 -21.53 18.30
CA LEU A 100 -3.54 -21.23 17.61
C LEU A 100 -3.80 -20.92 16.14
N LEU A 101 -3.22 -19.83 15.65
CA LEU A 101 -3.22 -19.49 14.23
C LEU A 101 -2.53 -20.60 13.45
N ALA A 102 -3.28 -21.25 12.54
CA ALA A 102 -2.74 -22.23 11.61
C ALA A 102 -1.75 -21.57 10.63
N ALA A 103 -1.98 -20.31 10.28
CA ALA A 103 -1.04 -19.49 9.52
C ALA A 103 -1.00 -18.06 10.09
N ARG A 104 0.22 -17.55 10.28
CA ARG A 104 0.43 -16.13 10.61
C ARG A 104 0.32 -15.28 9.35
N PRO A 105 -0.12 -14.01 9.47
CA PRO A 105 -0.11 -13.12 8.34
C PRO A 105 1.31 -12.92 7.78
N GLU A 106 1.45 -13.05 6.47
CA GLU A 106 2.71 -12.81 5.76
C GLU A 106 2.53 -11.59 4.86
N ARG A 107 3.48 -10.64 4.91
CA ARG A 107 3.44 -9.43 4.07
C ARG A 107 3.79 -9.77 2.64
N LEU A 108 2.83 -9.70 1.71
CA LEU A 108 3.02 -10.07 0.30
C LEU A 108 3.53 -8.91 -0.55
N LEU A 109 2.93 -7.73 -0.37
CA LEU A 109 3.29 -6.47 -1.03
C LEU A 109 3.37 -5.37 0.03
N TRP A 110 4.42 -4.58 -0.04
CA TRP A 110 4.53 -3.35 0.74
C TRP A 110 5.30 -2.30 -0.05
N ALA A 111 5.33 -1.08 0.47
CA ALA A 111 6.19 -0.05 -0.07
C ALA A 111 7.05 0.55 1.05
N ASP A 112 8.36 0.66 0.79
CA ASP A 112 9.27 1.43 1.63
C ASP A 112 8.89 2.90 1.47
N ALA A 113 8.37 3.53 2.52
CA ALA A 113 7.91 4.92 2.44
C ALA A 113 9.07 5.85 2.05
N ALA A 114 8.79 6.80 1.16
CA ALA A 114 9.77 7.75 0.67
C ALA A 114 9.23 9.17 0.80
N ARG A 115 10.12 10.08 1.19
CA ARG A 115 9.87 11.52 1.19
C ARG A 115 10.98 12.24 0.46
N GLN A 116 10.62 13.28 -0.27
CA GLN A 116 11.55 14.25 -0.86
C GLN A 116 11.73 15.40 0.14
N ASP A 117 12.98 15.70 0.48
CA ASP A 117 13.34 16.83 1.32
C ASP A 117 13.19 18.14 0.51
N PRO A 118 12.33 19.09 0.93
CA PRO A 118 12.13 20.33 0.17
C PRO A 118 13.42 21.16 -0.01
N ALA A 119 14.38 21.00 0.90
CA ALA A 119 15.66 21.69 0.83
C ALA A 119 16.70 20.94 -0.02
N HIS A 120 16.43 19.69 -0.42
CA HIS A 120 17.36 18.80 -1.12
C HIS A 120 18.70 18.63 -0.37
N ARG A 121 18.71 18.66 0.97
CA ARG A 121 19.95 18.63 1.79
C ARG A 121 20.10 17.39 2.66
N VAL A 122 19.05 16.58 2.81
CA VAL A 122 19.06 15.43 3.72
C VAL A 122 18.82 14.13 2.96
N ARG A 123 19.75 13.18 3.12
CA ARG A 123 19.50 11.77 2.85
C ARG A 123 19.53 11.01 4.16
N HIS A 124 18.40 10.43 4.53
CA HIS A 124 18.28 9.66 5.76
C HIS A 124 17.48 8.39 5.50
N GLU A 125 17.94 7.26 6.04
CA GLU A 125 17.22 6.00 6.02
C GLU A 125 17.04 5.54 7.46
N GLY A 126 15.81 5.27 7.86
CA GLY A 126 15.45 4.83 9.21
C GLY A 126 14.46 3.66 9.17
N GLN A 127 14.39 2.90 10.25
CA GLN A 127 13.37 1.87 10.43
C GLN A 127 12.16 2.44 11.17
N VAL A 128 10.97 2.13 10.66
CA VAL A 128 9.70 2.50 11.29
C VAL A 128 9.01 1.22 11.72
N GLU A 129 8.66 1.17 13.00
CA GLU A 129 7.84 0.12 13.58
C GLU A 129 6.37 0.55 13.63
N LEU A 130 5.49 -0.37 13.28
CA LEU A 130 4.05 -0.20 13.39
C LEU A 130 3.39 -1.41 14.05
N GLU A 131 2.23 -1.16 14.65
CA GLU A 131 1.26 -2.18 15.02
C GLU A 131 -0.02 -1.93 14.22
N GLY A 132 -0.70 -3.01 13.82
CA GLY A 132 -2.00 -2.93 13.15
C GLY A 132 -2.71 -4.27 13.15
N VAL A 133 -3.86 -4.33 12.50
CA VAL A 133 -4.66 -5.55 12.35
C VAL A 133 -4.73 -5.91 10.87
N VAL A 134 -4.23 -7.10 10.52
CA VAL A 134 -4.46 -7.68 9.20
C VAL A 134 -5.85 -8.31 9.22
N GLY A 135 -6.75 -7.80 8.39
CA GLY A 135 -8.10 -8.34 8.25
C GLY A 135 -8.14 -9.64 7.45
N PRO A 136 -9.30 -10.33 7.39
CA PRO A 136 -9.51 -11.50 6.52
C PRO A 136 -9.43 -11.17 5.02
N ASP A 137 -9.53 -9.88 4.69
CA ASP A 137 -9.29 -9.30 3.37
C ASP A 137 -7.80 -9.15 3.04
N GLY A 138 -6.90 -9.42 3.99
CA GLY A 138 -5.46 -9.27 3.81
C GLY A 138 -4.99 -7.83 3.75
N ARG A 139 -5.80 -6.86 4.21
CA ARG A 139 -5.43 -5.45 4.31
C ARG A 139 -5.12 -5.07 5.75
N LEU A 140 -4.36 -3.99 5.91
CA LEU A 140 -3.95 -3.49 7.19
C LEU A 140 -4.93 -2.42 7.70
N HIS A 141 -5.43 -2.61 8.90
CA HIS A 141 -6.40 -1.74 9.59
C HIS A 141 -5.87 -1.32 10.95
N ASP A 142 -6.51 -0.31 11.58
CA ASP A 142 -6.19 0.16 12.94
C ASP A 142 -4.70 0.43 13.19
N VAL A 143 -4.03 1.07 12.23
CA VAL A 143 -2.58 1.23 12.27
C VAL A 143 -2.13 2.29 13.25
N ARG A 144 -1.23 1.88 14.16
CA ARG A 144 -0.50 2.72 15.09
C ARG A 144 1.00 2.67 14.78
N LEU A 145 1.62 3.82 14.58
CA LEU A 145 3.08 3.92 14.48
C LEU A 145 3.67 3.90 15.90
N LEU A 146 4.67 3.04 16.11
CA LEU A 146 5.36 2.89 17.38
C LEU A 146 6.64 3.73 17.41
N THR A 147 7.31 3.89 16.27
CA THR A 147 8.45 4.81 16.13
C THR A 147 7.95 6.26 16.15
N PRO A 148 8.52 7.13 16.99
CA PRO A 148 8.17 8.54 17.00
C PRO A 148 8.64 9.21 15.71
N LEU A 149 7.71 9.92 15.04
CA LEU A 149 7.95 10.63 13.79
C LEU A 149 7.42 12.06 13.92
N SER A 150 7.98 12.98 13.14
CA SER A 150 7.33 14.28 12.94
C SER A 150 6.03 14.08 12.17
N VAL A 151 5.09 15.03 12.29
CA VAL A 151 3.79 15.00 11.59
C VAL A 151 3.97 14.71 10.10
N GLU A 152 4.93 15.38 9.47
CA GLU A 152 5.17 15.25 8.03
C GLU A 152 5.74 13.87 7.62
N HIS A 153 6.56 13.26 8.47
CA HIS A 153 7.08 11.90 8.25
C HIS A 153 5.99 10.86 8.48
N GLU A 154 5.15 11.06 9.49
CA GLU A 154 3.98 10.21 9.73
C GLU A 154 3.01 10.25 8.54
N GLU A 155 2.70 11.42 7.99
CA GLU A 155 1.87 11.53 6.78
C GLU A 155 2.47 10.76 5.59
N SER A 156 3.79 10.87 5.40
CA SER A 156 4.50 10.17 4.32
C SER A 156 4.39 8.65 4.48
N VAL A 157 4.55 8.15 5.71
CA VAL A 157 4.36 6.74 6.05
C VAL A 157 2.92 6.31 5.82
N ARG A 158 1.93 7.08 6.30
CA ARG A 158 0.51 6.71 6.18
C ARG A 158 0.05 6.61 4.72
N ARG A 159 0.66 7.34 3.79
CA ARG A 159 0.33 7.29 2.35
C ARG A 159 0.62 5.94 1.70
N VAL A 160 1.58 5.17 2.21
CA VAL A 160 1.94 3.87 1.60
C VAL A 160 1.17 2.69 2.15
N LEU A 161 0.68 2.78 3.39
CA LEU A 161 0.01 1.66 4.08
C LEU A 161 -1.21 1.09 3.32
N PRO A 162 -2.08 1.91 2.67
CA PRO A 162 -3.22 1.38 1.92
C PRO A 162 -2.84 0.49 0.74
N ALA A 163 -1.60 0.58 0.23
CA ALA A 163 -1.11 -0.26 -0.85
C ALA A 163 -0.59 -1.63 -0.35
N TRP A 164 -0.38 -1.78 0.96
CA TRP A 164 0.17 -3.01 1.51
C TRP A 164 -0.85 -4.15 1.42
N ARG A 165 -0.35 -5.35 1.16
CA ARG A 165 -1.16 -6.58 1.07
C ARG A 165 -0.48 -7.67 1.86
N TYR A 166 -1.29 -8.38 2.64
CA TYR A 166 -0.89 -9.50 3.46
C TYR A 166 -1.65 -10.76 3.04
N GLN A 167 -1.02 -11.91 3.20
CA GLN A 167 -1.75 -13.14 3.36
C GLN A 167 -2.48 -13.07 4.71
N PRO A 168 -3.82 -13.24 4.76
CA PRO A 168 -4.55 -13.16 6.01
C PRO A 168 -4.19 -14.33 6.93
N GLY A 169 -4.32 -14.10 8.24
CA GLY A 169 -4.19 -15.16 9.22
C GLY A 169 -5.30 -16.20 9.04
N ARG A 170 -5.00 -17.45 9.38
CA ARG A 170 -5.97 -18.55 9.30
C ARG A 170 -6.13 -19.28 10.62
N ARG A 171 -7.37 -19.62 10.96
CA ARG A 171 -7.71 -20.62 11.99
C ARG A 171 -8.39 -21.78 11.27
N GLY A 172 -7.67 -22.89 11.10
CA GLY A 172 -8.10 -23.97 10.20
C GLY A 172 -8.28 -23.44 8.77
N THR A 173 -9.50 -23.53 8.24
CA THR A 173 -9.86 -23.04 6.89
C THR A 173 -10.35 -21.59 6.89
N GLU A 174 -10.73 -21.04 8.05
CA GLU A 174 -11.30 -19.71 8.20
C GLU A 174 -10.22 -18.63 8.21
N ARG A 175 -10.47 -17.53 7.50
CA ARG A 175 -9.62 -16.33 7.54
C ARG A 175 -10.04 -15.46 8.71
N VAL A 176 -9.09 -15.07 9.54
CA VAL A 176 -9.35 -14.33 10.78
C VAL A 176 -8.50 -13.06 10.83
N SER A 177 -9.02 -12.04 11.51
CA SER A 177 -8.26 -10.82 11.79
C SER A 177 -7.14 -11.11 12.79
N VAL A 178 -5.94 -10.63 12.50
CA VAL A 178 -4.76 -10.88 13.35
C VAL A 178 -3.98 -9.59 13.56
N ARG A 179 -3.67 -9.30 14.83
CA ARG A 179 -2.78 -8.20 15.20
C ARG A 179 -1.35 -8.54 14.76
N VAL A 180 -0.71 -7.62 14.06
CA VAL A 180 0.68 -7.73 13.62
C VAL A 180 1.48 -6.55 14.14
N ARG A 181 2.74 -6.82 14.46
CA ARG A 181 3.77 -5.80 14.60
C ARG A 181 4.75 -6.00 13.47
N ASP A 182 5.07 -4.93 12.76
CA ASP A 182 5.87 -5.00 11.56
C ASP A 182 6.84 -3.81 11.49
N GLN A 183 7.92 -3.99 10.73
CA GLN A 183 8.94 -2.99 10.50
C GLN A 183 9.21 -2.83 9.00
N PHE A 184 9.52 -1.61 8.60
CA PHE A 184 9.88 -1.27 7.23
C PHE A 184 10.82 -0.07 7.18
N VAL A 185 11.42 0.17 6.03
CA VAL A 185 12.37 1.27 5.84
C VAL A 185 11.60 2.53 5.42
N PHE A 186 11.90 3.64 6.07
CA PHE A 186 11.51 4.98 5.66
C PHE A 186 12.74 5.72 5.14
N ARG A 187 12.61 6.33 3.96
CA ARG A 187 13.69 7.04 3.30
C ARG A 187 13.33 8.50 3.06
N ILE A 188 14.28 9.37 3.35
CA ILE A 188 14.25 10.77 2.98
C ILE A 188 15.33 10.94 1.93
N TYR A 189 14.91 11.40 0.76
CA TYR A 189 15.76 11.65 -0.39
C TYR A 189 15.95 13.15 -0.57
N PHE A 190 17.08 13.49 -1.18
CA PHE A 190 17.23 14.77 -1.86
C PHE A 190 16.19 14.85 -2.98
#